data_AF-A0A0S4IW52-F1
#
_entry.id   AF-A0A0S4IW52-F1
#
_cell.length_a   1.000
_cell.length_b   1.000
_cell.length_c   1.000
_cell.angle_alpha   90.00
_cell.angle_beta   90.00
_cell.angle_gamma   90.00
#
_symmetry.space_group_name_H-M   'P 1'
#
loop_
_entity.id
_entity.type
_entity.pdbx_description
1 polymer ?
#
loop_
_entity_poly.entity_id
_entity_poly.type
_entity_poly.pdbx_seq_one_letter_code
_entity_poly.pdbx_strand_id
1 'polypeptide(L)'
;MAAKKDFMTPEAMEEFRKETNKESQRDKHGNVVKGKIDSVHEAKVEEYIRQHRTWRESVPIFRTTEYWQLRADYYPYIKQSDTYDDFFIRGISCHPRLSEYPGCKNVIRDYFQCRDANRVLQLLNTCVPLREQMTACINVVFVKNHMKGDQKFNANRETYFASQQEKRITKLVDHVQSSRDHQKSLQD
;
A
#
# COMPACT_ATOMS: atom_id res chain seq x y z
N MET A 1 3.01 -50.16 -29.54
CA MET A 1 1.96 -49.15 -29.29
C MET A 1 2.06 -48.74 -27.82
N ALA A 2 2.67 -47.59 -27.52
CA ALA A 2 2.86 -47.14 -26.14
C ALA A 2 1.69 -46.25 -25.72
N ALA A 3 0.93 -46.70 -24.73
CA ALA A 3 -0.17 -45.94 -24.14
C ALA A 3 0.38 -44.68 -23.45
N LYS A 4 -0.16 -43.50 -23.81
CA LYS A 4 0.07 -42.25 -23.08
C LYS A 4 -0.40 -42.46 -21.64
N LYS A 5 0.52 -42.32 -20.68
CA LYS A 5 0.17 -42.21 -19.26
C LYS A 5 -0.42 -40.82 -19.05
N ASP A 6 -1.75 -40.76 -18.93
CA ASP A 6 -2.44 -39.56 -18.46
C ASP A 6 -2.12 -39.40 -16.96
N PHE A 7 -1.30 -38.40 -16.63
CA PHE A 7 -0.72 -38.23 -15.30
C PHE A 7 -1.63 -37.51 -14.29
N MET A 8 -2.90 -37.19 -14.61
CA MET A 8 -3.82 -36.59 -13.65
C MET A 8 -5.24 -37.09 -13.87
N THR A 9 -5.88 -37.57 -12.80
CA THR A 9 -7.28 -37.99 -12.82
C THR A 9 -8.19 -36.77 -13.02
N PRO A 10 -9.39 -36.94 -13.62
CA PRO A 10 -10.37 -35.86 -13.76
C PRO A 10 -10.71 -35.19 -12.42
N GLU A 11 -10.70 -35.95 -11.33
CA GLU A 11 -10.90 -35.46 -9.96
C GLU A 11 -9.77 -34.54 -9.50
N ALA A 12 -8.51 -34.86 -9.82
CA ALA A 12 -7.38 -33.99 -9.53
C ALA A 12 -7.43 -32.68 -10.32
N MET A 13 -7.97 -32.70 -11.56
CA MET A 13 -8.22 -31.50 -12.35
C MET A 13 -9.38 -30.65 -11.80
N GLU A 14 -10.42 -31.28 -11.27
CA GLU A 14 -11.56 -30.62 -10.61
C GLU A 14 -11.14 -29.97 -9.28
N GLU A 15 -10.25 -30.63 -8.53
CA GLU A 15 -9.67 -30.13 -7.29
C GLU A 15 -8.72 -28.95 -7.53
N PHE A 16 -7.87 -29.05 -8.56
CA PHE A 16 -7.03 -27.93 -9.01
C PHE A 16 -7.86 -26.73 -9.50
N ARG A 17 -8.99 -26.99 -10.16
CA ARG A 17 -9.99 -25.96 -10.52
C ARG A 17 -10.63 -25.33 -9.29
N LYS A 18 -10.98 -26.12 -8.26
CA LYS A 18 -11.55 -25.60 -7.00
C LYS A 18 -10.56 -24.77 -6.20
N GLU A 19 -9.27 -25.12 -6.22
CA GLU A 19 -8.21 -24.33 -5.58
C GLU A 19 -7.94 -23.01 -6.32
N THR A 20 -8.01 -23.00 -7.66
CA THR A 20 -7.90 -21.77 -8.47
C THR A 20 -9.15 -20.88 -8.41
N ASN A 21 -10.33 -21.41 -8.07
CA ASN A 21 -11.58 -20.64 -8.01
C ASN A 21 -11.84 -19.91 -6.66
N LYS A 22 -10.90 -19.92 -5.71
CA LYS A 22 -11.03 -19.18 -4.43
C LYS A 22 -10.79 -17.66 -4.54
N GLU A 23 -10.68 -17.11 -5.75
CA GLU A 23 -10.43 -15.67 -5.99
C GLU A 23 -11.66 -14.74 -5.83
N SER A 24 -12.81 -15.23 -5.33
CA SER A 24 -14.02 -14.40 -5.24
C SER A 24 -14.68 -14.38 -3.87
N GLN A 25 -13.96 -13.89 -2.87
CA GLN A 25 -14.47 -13.16 -1.71
C GLN A 25 -13.27 -12.97 -0.82
N ARG A 26 -12.99 -11.75 -0.39
CA ARG A 26 -11.91 -11.57 0.56
C ARG A 26 -12.40 -10.66 1.68
N ASP A 27 -12.15 -11.06 2.91
CA ASP A 27 -13.00 -10.76 4.07
C ASP A 27 -12.48 -9.61 4.95
N LYS A 28 -13.09 -9.47 6.14
CA LYS A 28 -12.75 -8.49 7.19
C LYS A 28 -11.28 -8.52 7.65
N HIS A 29 -10.44 -9.43 7.15
CA HIS A 29 -9.04 -9.59 7.51
C HIS A 29 -8.04 -9.37 6.35
N GLY A 30 -8.41 -8.67 5.28
CA GLY A 30 -7.42 -7.96 4.45
C GLY A 30 -6.97 -8.65 3.16
N ASN A 31 -7.89 -9.34 2.52
CA ASN A 31 -7.74 -9.82 1.15
C ASN A 31 -8.77 -8.97 0.29
N VAL A 32 -8.58 -8.73 -1.03
CA VAL A 32 -9.48 -8.02 -1.98
C VAL A 32 -10.84 -8.71 -2.29
N VAL A 33 -11.96 -8.32 -1.65
CA VAL A 33 -13.28 -8.76 -2.16
C VAL A 33 -13.28 -8.36 -3.64
N LYS A 34 -13.83 -9.16 -4.55
CA LYS A 34 -14.23 -8.66 -5.88
C LYS A 34 -15.21 -7.50 -5.68
N GLY A 35 -14.69 -6.33 -5.30
CA GLY A 35 -15.44 -5.09 -5.21
C GLY A 35 -15.86 -4.71 -6.61
N LYS A 36 -16.89 -3.87 -6.71
CA LYS A 36 -17.23 -3.19 -7.97
C LYS A 36 -15.95 -2.58 -8.51
N ILE A 37 -15.40 -3.22 -9.53
CA ILE A 37 -14.32 -2.69 -10.32
C ILE A 37 -14.86 -1.39 -10.90
N ASP A 38 -14.16 -0.29 -10.65
CA ASP A 38 -14.52 0.98 -11.26
C ASP A 38 -14.35 0.84 -12.78
N SER A 39 -15.47 0.60 -13.46
CA SER A 39 -15.51 0.31 -14.90
C SER A 39 -14.97 1.48 -15.72
N VAL A 40 -15.04 2.71 -15.19
CA VAL A 40 -14.50 3.90 -15.84
C VAL A 40 -12.98 3.91 -15.75
N HIS A 41 -12.42 3.56 -14.58
CA HIS A 41 -10.97 3.42 -14.41
C HIS A 41 -10.41 2.31 -15.31
N GLU A 42 -11.04 1.13 -15.31
CA GLU A 42 -10.58 0.04 -16.18
C GLU A 42 -10.64 0.40 -17.66
N ALA A 43 -11.71 1.05 -18.12
CA ALA A 43 -11.81 1.46 -19.51
C ALA A 43 -10.66 2.41 -19.91
N LYS A 44 -10.27 3.34 -19.02
CA LYS A 44 -9.15 4.24 -19.26
C LYS A 44 -7.79 3.53 -19.28
N VAL A 45 -7.60 2.60 -18.35
CA VAL A 45 -6.37 1.78 -18.30
C VAL A 45 -6.25 0.92 -19.55
N GLU A 46 -7.31 0.21 -19.93
CA GLU A 46 -7.30 -0.65 -21.11
C GLU A 46 -7.12 0.17 -22.41
N GLU A 47 -7.71 1.37 -22.50
CA GLU A 47 -7.46 2.28 -23.61
C GLU A 47 -5.98 2.71 -23.68
N TYR A 48 -5.39 3.06 -22.54
CA TYR A 48 -3.97 3.39 -22.47
C TYR A 48 -3.11 2.21 -22.91
N ILE A 49 -3.35 1.01 -22.38
CA ILE A 49 -2.60 -0.19 -22.74
C ILE A 49 -2.76 -0.43 -24.24
N ARG A 50 -3.97 -0.40 -24.80
CA ARG A 50 -4.25 -0.60 -26.23
C ARG A 50 -3.42 0.32 -27.13
N GLN A 51 -3.24 1.58 -26.74
CA GLN A 51 -2.46 2.56 -27.51
C GLN A 51 -0.94 2.33 -27.42
N HIS A 52 -0.46 1.67 -26.37
CA HIS A 52 0.97 1.52 -26.07
C HIS A 52 1.47 0.07 -26.19
N ARG A 53 0.63 -0.88 -26.64
CA ARG A 53 1.06 -2.28 -26.86
C ARG A 53 2.11 -2.35 -27.96
N THR A 54 3.06 -3.26 -27.78
CA THR A 54 4.08 -3.58 -28.78
C THR A 54 3.89 -5.00 -29.31
N TRP A 55 4.79 -5.44 -30.19
CA TRP A 55 4.80 -6.80 -30.73
C TRP A 55 4.90 -7.88 -29.64
N ARG A 56 5.36 -7.54 -28.43
CA ARG A 56 5.53 -8.47 -27.30
C ARG A 56 4.22 -9.12 -26.84
N GLU A 57 3.08 -8.52 -27.16
CA GLU A 57 1.75 -9.08 -26.92
C GLU A 57 1.53 -10.42 -27.63
N SER A 58 2.18 -10.62 -28.77
CA SER A 58 2.05 -11.84 -29.57
C SER A 58 2.72 -13.06 -28.94
N VAL A 59 3.59 -12.87 -27.92
CA VAL A 59 4.34 -13.94 -27.26
C VAL A 59 3.78 -14.21 -25.86
N PRO A 60 3.30 -15.43 -25.53
CA PRO A 60 2.55 -15.69 -24.30
C PRO A 60 3.21 -15.25 -22.98
N ILE A 61 4.53 -15.47 -22.83
CA ILE A 61 5.27 -15.10 -21.60
C ILE A 61 5.45 -13.59 -21.50
N PHE A 62 5.72 -12.92 -22.62
CA PHE A 62 5.95 -11.48 -22.65
C PHE A 62 4.65 -10.68 -22.61
N ARG A 63 3.54 -11.23 -23.12
CA ARG A 63 2.22 -10.60 -23.08
C ARG A 63 1.80 -10.23 -21.66
N THR A 64 1.91 -11.16 -20.72
CA THR A 64 1.53 -10.90 -19.32
C THR A 64 2.45 -9.86 -18.69
N THR A 65 3.75 -9.92 -19.01
CA THR A 65 4.73 -8.97 -18.47
C THR A 65 4.49 -7.56 -19.01
N GLU A 66 4.29 -7.44 -20.31
CA GLU A 66 3.97 -6.18 -20.97
C GLU A 66 2.65 -5.59 -20.47
N TYR A 67 1.61 -6.42 -20.30
CA TYR A 67 0.33 -5.97 -19.76
C TYR A 67 0.49 -5.28 -18.39
N TRP A 68 1.21 -5.92 -17.47
CA TRP A 68 1.41 -5.36 -16.13
C TRP A 68 2.37 -4.18 -16.11
N GLN A 69 3.37 -4.16 -17.00
CA GLN A 69 4.26 -3.00 -17.19
C GLN A 69 3.48 -1.78 -17.69
N LEU A 70 2.66 -1.93 -18.73
CA LEU A 70 1.85 -0.84 -19.27
C LEU A 70 0.78 -0.37 -18.28
N ARG A 71 0.17 -1.30 -17.53
CA ARG A 71 -0.74 -0.95 -16.43
C ARG A 71 -0.03 -0.16 -15.32
N ALA A 72 1.23 -0.46 -15.03
CA ALA A 72 2.03 0.32 -14.08
C ALA A 72 2.38 1.72 -14.63
N ASP A 73 2.75 1.82 -15.92
CA ASP A 73 3.14 3.09 -16.55
C ASP A 73 1.99 4.11 -16.62
N TYR A 74 0.74 3.63 -16.69
CA TYR A 74 -0.45 4.47 -16.57
C TYR A 74 -0.46 5.32 -15.29
N TYR A 75 0.09 4.81 -14.19
CA TYR A 75 0.08 5.52 -12.92
C TYR A 75 1.19 6.58 -12.86
N PRO A 76 0.88 7.82 -12.43
CA PRO A 76 1.85 8.91 -12.41
C PRO A 76 2.62 9.01 -11.07
N TYR A 77 2.48 8.05 -10.16
CA TYR A 77 2.86 8.27 -8.76
C TYR A 77 4.36 8.32 -8.53
N ILE A 78 5.16 7.58 -9.31
CA ILE A 78 6.63 7.71 -9.26
C ILE A 78 7.03 9.14 -9.61
N LYS A 79 6.58 9.66 -10.76
CA LYS A 79 6.84 11.04 -11.20
C LYS A 79 6.37 12.07 -10.18
N GLN A 80 5.22 11.86 -9.55
CA GLN A 80 4.72 12.74 -8.49
C GLN A 80 5.56 12.65 -7.23
N SER A 81 6.00 11.45 -6.84
CA SER A 81 6.86 11.26 -5.68
C SER A 81 8.23 11.90 -5.87
N ASP A 82 8.78 11.86 -7.09
CA ASP A 82 10.07 12.47 -7.43
C ASP A 82 10.05 14.01 -7.33
N THR A 83 8.87 14.64 -7.26
CA THR A 83 8.76 16.08 -6.99
C THR A 83 9.00 16.47 -5.53
N TYR A 84 9.03 15.48 -4.64
CA TYR A 84 9.28 15.68 -3.22
C TYR A 84 10.67 15.10 -2.89
N ASP A 85 11.54 15.91 -2.28
CA ASP A 85 12.88 15.46 -1.85
C ASP A 85 12.82 14.39 -0.74
N ASP A 86 11.72 14.37 0.02
CA ASP A 86 11.51 13.45 1.13
C ASP A 86 10.87 12.12 0.68
N PHE A 87 11.61 11.03 0.87
CA PHE A 87 11.11 9.68 0.64
C PHE A 87 11.07 8.88 1.94
N PHE A 88 9.88 8.75 2.52
CA PHE A 88 9.68 8.18 3.86
C PHE A 88 9.62 6.65 3.89
N ILE A 89 9.40 5.99 2.75
CA ILE A 89 9.15 4.53 2.70
C ILE A 89 10.10 3.83 1.74
N ARG A 90 11.35 3.55 2.15
CA ARG A 90 12.19 2.54 1.49
C ARG A 90 12.13 1.21 2.23
N GLY A 91 11.83 0.13 1.53
CA GLY A 91 12.13 -1.23 1.99
C GLY A 91 11.17 -1.88 2.99
N ILE A 92 10.12 -1.20 3.47
CA ILE A 92 9.12 -1.85 4.32
C ILE A 92 8.21 -2.68 3.42
N SER A 93 7.93 -3.93 3.82
CA SER A 93 6.86 -4.75 3.25
C SER A 93 5.51 -4.12 3.60
N CYS A 94 5.21 -2.97 3.02
CA CYS A 94 3.94 -2.30 3.20
C CYS A 94 2.86 -3.25 2.69
N HIS A 95 2.00 -3.70 3.59
CA HIS A 95 0.73 -4.32 3.27
C HIS A 95 -0.35 -3.25 3.46
N PRO A 96 -0.40 -2.22 2.59
CA PRO A 96 -1.28 -1.09 2.79
C PRO A 96 -2.72 -1.58 2.79
N ARG A 97 -3.47 -1.28 3.85
CA ARG A 97 -4.91 -1.56 3.84
C ARG A 97 -5.58 -0.54 2.92
N LEU A 98 -6.51 -1.00 2.09
CA LEU A 98 -7.26 -0.12 1.18
C LEU A 98 -7.99 1.02 1.92
N SER A 99 -8.36 0.80 3.19
CA SER A 99 -8.97 1.80 4.06
C SER A 99 -8.03 2.93 4.49
N GLU A 100 -6.72 2.66 4.57
CA GLU A 100 -5.72 3.64 5.03
C GLU A 100 -5.30 4.59 3.90
N TYR A 101 -5.41 4.13 2.65
CA TYR A 101 -4.95 4.87 1.47
C TYR A 101 -6.02 4.91 0.37
N PRO A 102 -7.16 5.60 0.58
CA PRO A 102 -8.26 5.64 -0.38
C PRO A 102 -7.84 6.21 -1.75
N GLY A 103 -6.90 7.17 -1.77
CA GLY A 103 -6.36 7.75 -3.01
C GLY A 103 -5.43 6.82 -3.81
N CYS A 104 -4.96 5.74 -3.19
CA CYS A 104 -4.08 4.73 -3.83
C CYS A 104 -4.82 3.42 -4.10
N LYS A 105 -6.15 3.37 -3.91
CA LYS A 105 -6.95 2.14 -3.99
C LYS A 105 -6.73 1.36 -5.29
N ASN A 106 -6.69 2.05 -6.44
CA ASN A 106 -6.61 1.40 -7.74
C ASN A 106 -5.24 0.74 -7.94
N VAL A 107 -4.13 1.45 -7.68
CA VAL A 107 -2.78 0.88 -7.82
C VAL A 107 -2.51 -0.24 -6.81
N ILE A 108 -3.02 -0.12 -5.57
CA ILE A 108 -2.92 -1.18 -4.56
C ILE A 108 -3.66 -2.44 -5.04
N ARG A 109 -4.89 -2.29 -5.54
CA ARG A 109 -5.69 -3.41 -6.04
C ARG A 109 -4.98 -4.08 -7.22
N ASP A 110 -4.48 -3.31 -8.17
CA ASP A 110 -3.83 -3.81 -9.38
C ASP A 110 -2.52 -4.54 -9.04
N TYR A 111 -1.73 -4.03 -8.08
CA TYR A 111 -0.57 -4.74 -7.53
C TYR A 111 -0.96 -6.10 -6.93
N PHE A 112 -1.98 -6.16 -6.07
CA PHE A 112 -2.42 -7.42 -5.48
C PHE A 112 -2.98 -8.38 -6.52
N GLN A 113 -3.74 -7.91 -7.51
CA GLN A 113 -4.21 -8.73 -8.64
C GLN A 113 -3.03 -9.33 -9.41
N CYS A 114 -2.01 -8.53 -9.75
CA CYS A 114 -0.82 -9.03 -10.42
C CYS A 114 -0.12 -10.10 -9.58
N ARG A 115 0.12 -9.80 -8.30
CA ARG A 115 0.82 -10.68 -7.36
C ARG A 115 0.11 -12.03 -7.21
N ASP A 116 -1.20 -11.99 -7.01
CA ASP A 116 -1.99 -13.18 -6.71
C ASP A 116 -2.20 -14.05 -7.97
N ALA A 117 -2.45 -13.44 -9.13
CA ALA A 117 -2.65 -14.16 -10.39
C ALA A 117 -1.36 -14.76 -10.98
N ASN A 118 -0.19 -14.20 -10.65
CA ASN A 118 1.08 -14.55 -11.30
C ASN A 118 2.14 -15.05 -10.33
N ARG A 119 1.77 -15.98 -9.43
CA ARG A 119 2.67 -16.50 -8.37
C ARG A 119 4.00 -17.04 -8.90
N VAL A 120 4.00 -17.67 -10.08
CA VAL A 120 5.22 -18.19 -10.74
C VAL A 120 6.06 -17.05 -11.36
N LEU A 121 5.41 -16.02 -11.92
CA LEU A 121 6.11 -14.89 -12.54
C LEU A 121 6.56 -13.83 -11.52
N GLN A 122 6.25 -14.00 -10.23
CA GLN A 122 6.90 -13.23 -9.17
C GLN A 122 8.43 -13.43 -9.21
N LEU A 123 8.91 -14.61 -9.60
CA LEU A 123 10.32 -14.88 -9.83
C LEU A 123 10.93 -14.02 -10.95
N LEU A 124 10.09 -13.57 -11.90
CA LEU A 124 10.48 -12.71 -13.01
C LEU A 124 10.23 -11.22 -12.71
N ASN A 125 9.90 -10.87 -11.47
CA ASN A 125 9.66 -9.48 -11.06
C ASN A 125 8.56 -8.77 -11.88
N THR A 126 7.63 -9.51 -12.51
CA THR A 126 6.60 -8.93 -13.39
C THR A 126 5.74 -7.87 -12.70
N CYS A 127 5.47 -8.02 -11.40
CA CYS A 127 4.63 -7.09 -10.63
C CYS A 127 5.43 -5.98 -9.93
N VAL A 128 6.76 -5.94 -10.07
CA VAL A 128 7.60 -4.92 -9.40
C VAL A 128 7.25 -3.49 -9.82
N PRO A 129 6.99 -3.19 -11.11
CA PRO A 129 6.60 -1.84 -11.51
C PRO A 129 5.33 -1.34 -10.80
N LEU A 130 4.33 -2.21 -10.60
CA LEU A 130 3.13 -1.87 -9.84
C LEU A 130 3.42 -1.66 -8.35
N ARG A 131 4.35 -2.44 -7.78
CA ARG A 131 4.80 -2.25 -6.41
C ARG A 131 5.44 -0.88 -6.23
N GLU A 132 6.28 -0.45 -7.15
CA GLU A 132 6.94 0.86 -7.11
C GLU A 132 5.92 2.00 -7.19
N GLN A 133 4.97 1.91 -8.12
CA GLN A 133 3.87 2.89 -8.24
C GLN A 133 3.01 2.94 -6.97
N MET A 134 2.72 1.77 -6.37
CA MET A 134 2.00 1.69 -5.11
C MET A 134 2.77 2.37 -3.97
N THR A 135 4.05 2.06 -3.79
CA THR A 135 4.89 2.65 -2.75
C THR A 135 5.03 4.16 -2.96
N ALA A 136 5.21 4.62 -4.20
CA ALA A 136 5.28 6.04 -4.54
C ALA A 136 3.96 6.77 -4.20
N CYS A 137 2.80 6.17 -4.50
CA CYS A 137 1.51 6.77 -4.16
C CYS A 137 1.37 6.97 -2.65
N ILE A 138 1.73 5.95 -1.87
CA ILE A 138 1.68 5.98 -0.41
C ILE A 138 2.66 7.04 0.12
N ASN A 139 3.87 7.13 -0.45
CA ASN A 139 4.84 8.16 -0.07
C ASN A 139 4.27 9.57 -0.27
N VAL A 140 3.67 9.85 -1.43
CA VAL A 140 3.04 11.15 -1.71
C VAL A 140 1.95 11.48 -0.68
N VAL A 141 1.15 10.50 -0.28
CA VAL A 141 0.12 10.70 0.78
C VAL A 141 0.80 11.00 2.12
N PHE A 142 1.86 10.28 2.46
CA PHE A 142 2.59 10.48 3.71
C PHE A 142 3.24 11.87 3.77
N VAL A 143 3.96 12.27 2.72
CA VAL A 143 4.57 13.61 2.59
C VAL A 143 3.49 14.69 2.74
N LYS A 144 2.37 14.58 2.02
CA LYS A 144 1.28 15.57 2.11
C LYS A 144 0.68 15.66 3.51
N ASN A 145 0.54 14.53 4.20
CA ASN A 145 0.05 14.52 5.57
C ASN A 145 1.06 15.09 6.56
N HIS A 146 2.35 14.81 6.36
CA HIS A 146 3.44 15.40 7.14
C HIS A 146 3.46 16.92 6.98
N MET A 147 3.42 17.43 5.75
CA MET A 147 3.37 18.86 5.46
C MET A 147 2.14 19.54 6.11
N LYS A 148 0.97 18.90 6.07
CA LYS A 148 -0.23 19.39 6.77
C LYS A 148 -0.07 19.39 8.28
N GLY A 149 0.58 18.36 8.84
CA GLY A 149 0.93 18.26 10.24
C GLY A 149 1.85 19.40 10.66
N ASP A 150 2.91 19.65 9.92
CA ASP A 150 3.87 20.74 10.15
C ASP A 150 3.20 22.11 10.06
N GLN A 151 2.34 22.32 9.07
CA GLN A 151 1.57 23.56 8.95
C GLN A 151 0.65 23.78 10.16
N LYS A 152 -0.07 22.74 10.58
CA LYS A 152 -0.96 22.80 11.75
C LYS A 152 -0.18 23.02 13.05
N PHE A 153 1.00 22.40 13.18
CA PHE A 153 1.89 22.58 14.31
C PHE A 153 2.47 24.00 14.34
N ASN A 154 2.98 24.49 13.21
CA ASN A 154 3.54 25.84 13.11
C ASN A 154 2.48 26.92 13.37
N ALA A 155 1.23 26.71 12.94
CA ALA A 155 0.12 27.62 13.24
C ALA A 155 -0.24 27.68 14.74
N ASN A 156 0.01 26.60 15.49
CA ASN A 156 -0.28 26.50 16.92
C ASN A 156 1.01 26.44 17.77
N ARG A 157 2.12 26.93 17.22
CA ARG A 157 3.44 26.73 17.83
C ARG A 157 3.54 27.42 19.18
N GLU A 158 3.11 28.68 19.23
CA GLU A 158 3.16 29.50 20.45
C GLU A 158 2.25 28.95 21.55
N THR A 159 1.02 28.55 21.21
CA THR A 159 0.08 27.94 22.16
C THR A 159 0.58 26.58 22.65
N TYR A 160 1.18 25.77 21.78
CA TYR A 160 1.82 24.51 22.17
C TYR A 160 2.95 24.74 23.17
N PHE A 161 3.89 25.65 22.88
CA PHE A 161 5.00 25.92 23.79
C PHE A 161 4.57 26.59 25.10
N ALA A 162 3.59 27.49 25.07
CA ALA A 162 2.99 28.06 26.28
C ALA A 162 2.39 26.96 27.18
N SER A 163 1.61 26.04 26.61
CA SER A 163 1.04 24.91 27.37
C SER A 163 2.09 23.95 27.93
N GLN A 164 3.24 23.79 27.25
CA GLN A 164 4.35 22.97 27.73
C GLN A 164 5.11 23.68 28.86
N GLN A 165 5.24 25.00 28.80
CA GLN A 165 5.84 25.80 29.86
C GLN A 165 4.96 25.80 31.11
N GLU A 166 3.65 25.96 30.97
CA GLU A 166 2.68 25.80 32.07
C GLU A 166 2.80 24.43 32.72
N LYS A 167 2.78 23.34 31.93
CA LYS A 167 2.95 21.97 32.45
C LYS A 167 4.26 21.76 33.21
N ARG A 168 5.35 22.40 32.77
CA ARG A 168 6.64 22.34 33.49
C ARG A 168 6.57 23.09 34.82
N ILE A 169 5.92 24.26 34.86
CA ILE A 169 5.74 25.06 36.08
C ILE A 169 4.85 24.29 37.07
N THR A 170 3.72 23.73 36.62
CA THR A 170 2.82 22.93 37.48
C THR A 170 3.56 21.76 38.12
N LYS A 171 4.31 20.98 37.33
CA LYS A 171 5.11 19.86 37.86
C LYS A 171 6.14 20.30 38.91
N LEU A 172 6.71 21.49 38.75
CA LEU A 172 7.70 22.04 39.67
C LEU A 172 7.03 22.49 40.98
N VAL A 173 5.85 23.10 40.90
CA VAL A 173 5.03 23.45 42.08
C VAL A 173 4.58 22.20 42.83
N ASP A 174 4.07 21.19 42.11
CA ASP A 174 3.64 19.92 42.72
C ASP A 174 4.80 19.22 43.43
N HIS A 175 6.00 19.24 42.85
CA HIS A 175 7.19 18.68 43.49
C HIS A 175 7.60 19.47 44.73
N VAL A 176 7.56 20.81 44.70
CA VAL A 176 7.88 21.63 45.87
C VAL A 176 6.87 21.41 47.00
N GLN A 177 5.58 21.30 46.67
CA GLN A 177 4.54 20.97 47.64
C GLN A 177 4.76 19.58 48.24
N SER A 178 5.00 18.55 47.41
CA SER A 178 5.22 17.20 47.93
C SER A 178 6.48 17.12 48.81
N SER A 179 7.56 17.82 48.43
CA SER A 179 8.78 17.90 49.26
C SER A 179 8.51 18.60 50.59
N ARG A 180 7.70 19.66 50.61
CA ARG A 180 7.33 20.37 51.84
C ARG A 180 6.44 19.51 52.74
N ASP A 181 5.47 18.81 52.17
CA ASP A 181 4.57 17.93 52.91
C ASP A 181 5.32 16.72 53.47
N HIS A 182 6.27 16.17 52.71
CA HIS A 182 7.16 15.11 53.18
C HIS A 182 8.09 15.58 54.31
N GLN A 183 8.60 16.81 54.22
CA GLN A 183 9.42 17.39 55.28
C GLN A 183 8.61 17.62 56.58
N LYS A 184 7.33 18.02 56.46
CA LYS A 184 6.42 18.12 57.61
C LYS A 184 6.11 16.76 58.22
N SER A 185 5.87 15.73 57.41
CA SER A 185 5.58 14.37 57.92
C SER A 185 6.75 13.70 58.64
N LEU A 186 7.96 14.23 58.50
CA LEU A 186 9.18 13.76 59.20
C LEU A 186 9.45 14.55 60.50
N GLN A 187 8.71 15.63 60.75
CA GLN A 187 8.83 16.45 61.97
C GLN A 187 7.73 16.18 63.00
N ASP A 188 6.66 15.47 62.62
CA ASP A 188 5.66 14.86 63.52
C ASP A 188 6.05 13.43 63.90
#